data_AF-A0AA88WXP4-F1
#
_entry.id   AF-A0AA88WXP4-F1
#
_cell.length_a   1.000
_cell.length_b   1.000
_cell.length_c   1.000
_cell.angle_alpha   90.00
_cell.angle_beta   90.00
_cell.angle_gamma   90.00
#
_symmetry.space_group_name_H-M   'P 1'
#
loop_
_entity.id
_entity.type
_entity.pdbx_description
1 polymer ?
#
loop_
_entity_poly.entity_id
_entity_poly.type
_entity_poly.pdbx_seq_one_letter_code
_entity_poly.pdbx_strand_id
1 'polypeptide(L)'
;MISWITYVLEEVNKEDTFLTERVAVDLVFVLLFATYETTSAGITLVTKFLSDNAAVLEELTFVSLAGYTVPAGWVVMVCPSTLHLNPDKYEDPLAFNPWRWEGQEMHSASKDFMAFGGNVRLCVGADFAKLQMAIYLHYLVAKYR
;
A
#
# COMPACT_ATOMS: atom_id res chain seq x y z
N MET A 1 -3.73 -11.53 24.93
CA MET A 1 -3.59 -10.91 23.60
C MET A 1 -4.84 -10.07 23.39
N ILE A 2 -4.71 -8.74 23.46
CA ILE A 2 -5.83 -7.82 23.22
C ILE A 2 -6.07 -7.81 21.71
N SER A 3 -7.31 -8.04 21.29
CA SER A 3 -7.71 -7.94 19.88
C SER A 3 -7.54 -6.49 19.41
N TRP A 4 -7.21 -6.27 18.13
CA TRP A 4 -7.19 -4.92 17.55
C TRP A 4 -8.51 -4.17 17.79
N ILE A 5 -9.66 -4.84 17.74
CA ILE A 5 -10.97 -4.23 18.03
C ILE A 5 -11.02 -3.74 19.49
N THR A 6 -10.53 -4.55 20.42
CA THR A 6 -10.49 -4.18 21.84
C THR A 6 -9.57 -2.99 22.07
N TYR A 7 -8.42 -2.94 21.38
CA TYR A 7 -7.52 -1.80 21.42
C TYR A 7 -8.17 -0.51 20.87
N VAL A 8 -8.88 -0.60 19.73
CA VAL A 8 -9.62 0.56 19.18
C VAL A 8 -10.67 1.05 20.15
N LEU A 9 -11.43 0.14 20.78
CA LEU A 9 -12.44 0.51 21.77
C LEU A 9 -11.83 1.17 23.00
N GLU A 10 -10.67 0.70 23.47
CA GLU A 10 -9.92 1.36 24.56
C GLU A 10 -9.45 2.77 24.15
N GLU A 11 -8.99 2.94 22.90
CA GLU A 11 -8.49 4.23 22.40
C GLU A 11 -9.61 5.26 22.20
N VAL A 12 -10.79 4.84 21.74
CA VAL A 12 -11.98 5.71 21.56
C VAL A 12 -12.48 6.25 22.89
N ASN A 13 -12.27 5.53 24.00
CA ASN A 13 -12.71 5.93 25.33
C ASN A 13 -11.76 6.90 26.06
N LYS A 14 -10.63 7.27 25.46
CA LYS A 14 -9.69 8.23 26.05
C LYS A 14 -10.19 9.66 25.85
N GLU A 15 -10.01 10.52 26.87
CA GLU A 15 -10.50 11.90 26.81
C GLU A 15 -9.79 12.79 25.79
N ASP A 16 -8.53 12.49 25.42
CA ASP A 16 -7.71 13.27 24.48
C ASP A 16 -7.31 12.43 23.25
N THR A 17 -8.32 11.90 22.55
CA THR A 17 -8.11 11.05 21.37
C THR A 17 -8.71 11.66 20.11
N PHE A 18 -8.01 11.47 18.98
CA PHE A 18 -8.54 11.80 17.66
C PHE A 18 -9.46 10.68 17.12
N LEU A 19 -9.44 9.49 17.73
CA LEU A 19 -10.30 8.36 17.34
C LEU A 19 -11.70 8.53 17.93
N THR A 20 -12.56 9.22 17.18
CA THR A 20 -14.00 9.21 17.45
C THR A 20 -14.64 7.89 17.02
N GLU A 21 -15.85 7.59 17.50
CA GLU A 21 -16.61 6.40 17.09
C GLU A 21 -16.80 6.32 15.57
N ARG A 22 -17.07 7.47 14.91
CA ARG A 22 -17.18 7.52 13.43
C ARG A 22 -15.86 7.14 12.76
N VAL A 23 -14.75 7.70 13.22
CA VAL A 23 -13.41 7.39 12.68
C VAL A 23 -13.07 5.91 12.90
N ALA A 24 -13.42 5.35 14.06
CA ALA A 24 -13.22 3.93 14.35
C ALA A 24 -14.02 3.03 13.39
N VAL A 25 -15.28 3.36 13.13
CA VAL A 25 -16.12 2.63 12.15
C VAL A 25 -15.52 2.74 10.75
N ASP A 26 -15.12 3.94 10.32
CA ASP A 26 -14.47 4.14 9.02
C ASP A 26 -13.17 3.34 8.90
N LEU A 27 -12.36 3.28 9.97
CA LEU A 27 -11.15 2.47 10.02
C LEU A 27 -11.43 0.97 9.85
N VAL A 28 -12.50 0.44 10.46
CA VAL A 28 -12.91 -0.96 10.27
C VAL A 28 -13.20 -1.22 8.79
N PHE A 29 -13.99 -0.35 8.16
CA PHE A 29 -14.33 -0.51 6.74
C PHE A 29 -13.11 -0.36 5.83
N VAL A 30 -12.22 0.60 6.10
CA VAL A 30 -10.99 0.80 5.34
C VAL A 30 -10.07 -0.40 5.46
N LEU A 31 -9.93 -0.99 6.64
CA LEU A 31 -9.10 -2.18 6.84
C LEU A 31 -9.70 -3.40 6.12
N LEU A 32 -11.01 -3.62 6.25
CA LEU A 32 -11.69 -4.70 5.53
C LEU A 32 -11.53 -4.52 4.00
N PHE A 33 -11.71 -3.29 3.52
CA PHE A 33 -11.52 -2.95 2.12
C PHE A 33 -10.07 -3.21 1.67
N ALA A 34 -9.08 -2.70 2.41
CA ALA A 34 -7.66 -2.87 2.12
C ALA A 34 -7.23 -4.35 2.13
N THR A 35 -7.91 -5.22 2.89
CA THR A 35 -7.67 -6.66 2.86
C THR A 35 -8.34 -7.40 1.71
N TYR A 36 -9.35 -6.83 1.04
CA TYR A 36 -10.17 -7.49 0.02
C TYR A 36 -9.93 -6.99 -1.41
N GLU A 37 -9.79 -5.67 -1.61
CA GLU A 37 -9.70 -5.03 -2.94
C GLU A 37 -8.69 -3.88 -2.89
N THR A 38 -7.69 -3.87 -3.78
CA THR A 38 -6.49 -3.03 -3.54
C THR A 38 -6.18 -1.99 -4.60
N THR A 39 -7.06 -1.66 -5.57
CA THR A 39 -6.73 -0.52 -6.47
C THR A 39 -7.93 0.22 -7.05
N SER A 40 -8.96 -0.47 -7.54
CA SER A 40 -10.05 0.16 -8.29
C SER A 40 -10.88 1.14 -7.43
N ALA A 41 -11.31 0.70 -6.25
CA ALA A 41 -12.12 1.54 -5.36
C ALA A 41 -11.27 2.56 -4.59
N GLY A 42 -9.99 2.30 -4.35
CA GLY A 42 -9.06 3.31 -3.82
C GLY A 42 -8.91 4.49 -4.79
N ILE A 43 -8.68 4.21 -6.07
CA ILE A 43 -8.67 5.23 -7.13
C ILE A 43 -10.01 5.94 -7.20
N THR A 44 -11.13 5.20 -7.18
CA THR A 44 -12.48 5.78 -7.25
C THR A 44 -12.75 6.75 -6.10
N LEU A 45 -12.39 6.38 -4.86
CA LEU A 45 -12.55 7.24 -3.68
C LEU A 45 -11.66 8.47 -3.77
N VAL A 46 -10.40 8.31 -4.17
CA VAL A 46 -9.47 9.45 -4.36
C VAL A 46 -10.01 10.39 -5.44
N THR A 47 -10.45 9.88 -6.59
CA THR A 47 -11.04 10.70 -7.66
C THR A 47 -12.29 11.40 -7.19
N LYS A 48 -13.17 10.72 -6.45
CA LYS A 48 -14.37 11.32 -5.87
C LYS A 48 -14.03 12.45 -4.89
N PHE A 49 -13.18 12.18 -3.89
CA PHE A 49 -12.85 13.17 -2.86
C PHE A 49 -12.10 14.39 -3.42
N LEU A 50 -11.24 14.18 -4.42
CA LEU A 50 -10.57 15.27 -5.15
C LEU A 50 -11.56 16.05 -6.02
N SER A 51 -12.51 15.38 -6.67
CA SER A 51 -13.59 16.04 -7.43
C SER A 51 -14.50 16.88 -6.53
N ASP A 52 -14.79 16.39 -5.32
CA ASP A 52 -15.66 17.08 -4.37
C ASP A 52 -14.94 18.25 -3.65
N ASN A 53 -13.60 18.30 -3.69
CA ASN A 53 -12.78 19.29 -2.99
C ASN A 53 -11.66 19.85 -3.89
N ALA A 54 -12.04 20.62 -4.92
CA ALA A 54 -11.10 21.16 -5.90
C ALA A 54 -9.96 22.01 -5.31
N ALA A 55 -10.17 22.66 -4.15
CA ALA A 55 -9.12 23.43 -3.46
C ALA A 55 -7.93 22.56 -3.01
N VAL A 56 -8.17 21.29 -2.67
CA VAL A 56 -7.11 20.33 -2.31
C VAL A 56 -6.19 20.04 -3.50
N LEU A 57 -6.74 20.12 -4.71
CA LEU A 57 -5.99 19.91 -5.95
C LEU A 57 -4.98 21.05 -6.20
N GLU A 58 -5.32 22.29 -5.83
CA GLU A 58 -4.44 23.45 -5.94
C GLU A 58 -3.29 23.45 -4.91
N GLU A 59 -3.50 22.82 -3.76
CA GLU A 59 -2.48 22.67 -2.70
C GLU A 59 -1.49 21.52 -2.96
N LEU A 60 -1.77 20.62 -3.91
CA LEU A 60 -0.82 19.59 -4.33
C LEU A 60 0.39 20.27 -4.96
N THR A 61 1.48 20.27 -4.20
CA THR A 61 2.68 21.06 -4.44
C THR A 61 3.30 20.80 -5.81
N PHE A 62 3.79 21.88 -6.40
CA PHE A 62 4.67 21.91 -7.55
C PHE A 62 5.89 21.01 -7.31
N VAL A 63 6.20 20.09 -8.25
CA VAL A 63 7.41 19.27 -8.18
C VAL A 63 8.18 19.37 -9.51
N SER A 64 9.48 19.64 -9.41
CA SER A 64 10.42 19.43 -10.52
C SER A 64 10.87 17.97 -10.51
N LEU A 65 10.52 17.23 -11.56
CA LEU A 65 10.84 15.81 -11.73
C LEU A 65 11.74 15.64 -12.94
N ALA A 66 12.98 15.18 -12.72
CA ALA A 66 13.95 14.92 -13.79
C ALA A 66 14.14 16.09 -14.79
N GLY A 67 14.05 17.34 -14.31
CA GLY A 67 14.16 18.54 -15.13
C GLY A 67 12.85 19.01 -15.78
N TYR A 68 11.75 18.28 -15.60
CA TYR A 68 10.41 18.68 -16.03
C TYR A 68 9.63 19.33 -14.89
N THR A 69 8.79 20.29 -15.25
CA THR A 69 7.88 20.97 -14.33
C THR A 69 6.50 20.33 -14.40
N VAL A 70 6.03 19.77 -13.28
CA VAL A 70 4.64 19.29 -13.16
C VAL A 70 3.77 20.43 -12.62
N PRO A 71 2.73 20.87 -13.37
CA PRO A 71 1.82 21.92 -12.90
C PRO A 71 1.03 21.48 -11.65
N ALA A 72 0.62 22.46 -10.84
CA ALA A 72 -0.26 22.21 -9.71
C ALA A 72 -1.56 21.54 -10.19
N GLY A 73 -2.06 20.62 -9.36
CA GLY A 73 -3.28 19.85 -9.61
C GLY A 73 -3.17 18.70 -10.62
N TRP A 74 -1.97 18.41 -11.13
CA TRP A 74 -1.73 17.19 -11.89
C TRP A 74 -1.56 15.99 -10.96
N VAL A 75 -2.11 14.84 -11.37
CA VAL A 75 -1.92 13.56 -10.67
C VAL A 75 -0.68 12.87 -11.23
N VAL A 76 0.31 12.63 -10.37
CA VAL A 76 1.49 11.83 -10.72
C VAL A 76 1.21 10.37 -10.38
N MET A 77 1.17 9.52 -11.40
CA MET A 77 0.96 8.08 -11.24
C MET A 77 2.30 7.33 -11.29
N VAL A 78 2.57 6.52 -10.28
CA VAL A 78 3.67 5.55 -10.30
C VAL A 78 3.12 4.23 -10.84
N CYS A 79 3.88 3.57 -11.71
CA CYS A 79 3.55 2.25 -12.23
C CYS A 79 4.56 1.22 -11.69
N PRO A 80 4.27 0.50 -10.59
CA PRO A 80 5.20 -0.49 -10.04
C PRO A 80 5.57 -1.59 -11.05
N SER A 81 4.64 -1.98 -11.92
CA SER A 81 4.88 -3.02 -12.92
C SER A 81 6.03 -2.70 -13.88
N THR A 82 6.24 -1.42 -14.26
CA THR A 82 7.36 -1.06 -15.12
C THR A 82 8.70 -1.22 -14.40
N LEU A 83 8.74 -1.00 -13.08
CA LEU A 83 9.93 -1.24 -12.27
C LEU A 83 10.19 -2.74 -12.11
N HIS A 84 9.15 -3.51 -11.78
CA HIS A 84 9.24 -4.96 -11.52
C HIS A 84 9.59 -5.76 -12.76
N LEU A 85 9.25 -5.25 -13.95
CA LEU A 85 9.48 -5.91 -15.24
C LEU A 85 10.61 -5.27 -16.05
N ASN A 86 11.46 -4.45 -15.42
CA ASN A 86 12.55 -3.76 -16.11
C ASN A 86 13.67 -4.76 -16.53
N PRO A 87 13.93 -4.96 -17.83
CA PRO A 87 14.95 -5.89 -18.31
C PRO A 87 16.39 -5.41 -18.04
N ASP A 88 16.61 -4.11 -17.85
CA ASP A 88 17.94 -3.57 -17.47
C ASP A 88 18.33 -3.97 -16.04
N LYS A 89 17.36 -4.47 -15.27
CA LYS A 89 17.48 -4.75 -13.85
C LYS A 89 17.31 -6.22 -13.51
N TYR A 90 16.36 -6.88 -14.17
CA TYR A 90 16.02 -8.26 -13.91
C TYR A 90 16.24 -9.09 -15.18
N GLU A 91 17.10 -10.09 -15.08
CA GLU A 91 17.30 -11.07 -16.15
C GLU A 91 16.01 -11.86 -16.39
N ASP A 92 15.51 -11.89 -17.63
CA ASP A 92 14.23 -12.54 -17.97
C ASP A 92 13.08 -12.12 -17.02
N PRO A 93 12.66 -10.84 -17.06
CA PRO A 93 11.74 -10.26 -16.07
C PRO A 93 10.32 -10.87 -16.13
N LEU A 94 9.97 -11.50 -17.25
CA LEU A 94 8.66 -12.12 -17.45
C LEU A 94 8.60 -13.56 -16.93
N ALA A 95 9.74 -14.20 -16.69
CA ALA A 95 9.78 -15.53 -16.11
C ALA A 95 9.58 -15.50 -14.59
N PHE A 96 8.71 -16.40 -14.13
CA PHE A 96 8.56 -16.66 -12.71
C PHE A 96 9.77 -17.45 -12.18
N ASN A 97 10.72 -16.72 -11.57
CA ASN A 97 11.91 -17.29 -10.95
C ASN A 97 12.02 -16.86 -9.47
N PRO A 98 11.56 -17.69 -8.51
CA PRO A 98 11.67 -17.39 -7.08
C PRO A 98 13.12 -17.23 -6.60
N TRP A 99 14.08 -17.88 -7.26
CA TRP A 99 15.50 -17.86 -6.87
C TRP A 99 16.24 -16.59 -7.29
N ARG A 100 15.60 -15.70 -8.05
CA ARG A 100 16.12 -14.37 -8.40
C ARG A 100 16.58 -13.57 -7.18
N TRP A 101 15.94 -13.80 -6.04
CA TRP A 101 16.15 -13.06 -4.80
C TRP A 101 17.15 -13.74 -3.85
N GLU A 102 17.68 -14.90 -4.22
CA GLU A 102 18.62 -15.63 -3.39
C GLU A 102 19.92 -14.82 -3.18
N GLY A 103 20.33 -14.68 -1.93
CA GLY A 103 21.51 -13.88 -1.56
C GLY A 103 21.35 -12.36 -1.73
N GLN A 104 20.16 -11.86 -2.10
CA GLN A 104 19.88 -10.43 -2.17
C GLN A 104 19.24 -9.93 -0.87
N GLU A 105 19.71 -8.80 -0.35
CA GLU A 105 19.00 -8.10 0.71
C GLU A 105 17.77 -7.39 0.13
N MET A 106 16.59 -7.97 0.34
CA MET A 106 15.33 -7.34 -0.03
C MET A 106 14.91 -6.32 1.04
N HIS A 107 15.10 -5.04 0.73
CA HIS A 107 14.53 -3.96 1.55
C HIS A 107 13.10 -3.67 1.11
N SER A 108 12.13 -3.75 2.03
CA SER A 108 10.71 -3.45 1.78
C SER A 108 10.47 -2.03 1.23
N ALA A 109 11.44 -1.12 1.35
CA ALA A 109 11.39 0.25 0.84
C ALA A 109 12.34 0.51 -0.35
N SER A 110 12.80 -0.54 -1.04
CA SER A 110 13.68 -0.39 -2.19
C SER A 110 12.98 0.32 -3.34
N LYS A 111 13.68 1.23 -4.03
CA LYS A 111 13.19 1.93 -5.24
C LYS A 111 12.98 0.99 -6.43
N ASP A 112 13.55 -0.20 -6.29
CA ASP A 112 13.75 -1.20 -7.30
C ASP A 112 12.65 -2.24 -7.34
N PHE A 113 12.04 -2.49 -6.18
CA PHE A 113 10.94 -3.44 -6.03
C PHE A 113 9.90 -2.87 -5.07
N MET A 114 8.79 -2.38 -5.65
CA MET A 114 7.75 -1.63 -4.95
C MET A 114 6.42 -2.40 -4.85
N ALA A 115 6.43 -3.63 -4.33
CA ALA A 115 5.21 -4.43 -4.19
C ALA A 115 4.23 -3.87 -3.14
N PHE A 116 4.75 -3.14 -2.15
CA PHE A 116 3.97 -2.60 -1.03
C PHE A 116 4.08 -1.08 -0.90
N GLY A 117 4.41 -0.38 -1.99
CA GLY A 117 4.78 1.04 -1.95
C GLY A 117 6.20 1.25 -1.45
N GLY A 118 6.51 2.45 -0.96
CA GLY A 118 7.84 2.78 -0.46
C GLY A 118 7.88 4.06 0.36
N ASN A 119 8.99 4.24 1.08
CA ASN A 119 9.25 5.41 1.93
C ASN A 119 8.13 5.65 2.97
N VAL A 120 7.81 6.90 3.30
CA VAL A 120 6.76 7.29 4.28
C VAL A 120 5.34 6.81 3.92
N ARG A 121 5.14 6.27 2.71
CA ARG A 121 3.87 5.67 2.24
C ARG A 121 3.98 4.16 2.04
N LEU A 122 4.97 3.50 2.64
CA LEU A 122 5.05 2.04 2.67
C LEU A 122 3.79 1.47 3.34
N CYS A 123 3.23 0.41 2.75
CA CYS A 123 2.02 -0.22 3.26
C CYS A 123 2.23 -0.73 4.69
N VAL A 124 1.41 -0.23 5.62
CA VAL A 124 1.41 -0.66 7.03
C VAL A 124 1.08 -2.15 7.19
N GLY A 125 0.36 -2.73 6.23
CA GLY A 125 -0.02 -4.15 6.21
C GLY A 125 1.01 -5.06 5.52
N ALA A 126 2.17 -4.57 5.08
CA ALA A 126 3.10 -5.35 4.26
C ALA A 126 3.54 -6.65 4.96
N ASP A 127 3.93 -6.58 6.23
CA ASP A 127 4.41 -7.76 6.96
C ASP A 127 3.28 -8.71 7.36
N PHE A 128 2.10 -8.17 7.68
CA PHE A 128 0.90 -8.97 7.89
C PHE A 128 0.50 -9.74 6.63
N ALA A 129 0.50 -9.09 5.46
CA ALA A 129 0.21 -9.73 4.18
C ALA A 129 1.22 -10.83 3.85
N LYS A 130 2.52 -10.60 4.05
CA LYS A 130 3.57 -11.62 3.86
C LYS A 130 3.35 -12.83 4.78
N LEU A 131 3.04 -12.60 6.05
CA LEU A 131 2.75 -13.67 7.01
C LEU A 131 1.52 -14.47 6.57
N GLN A 132 0.42 -13.80 6.22
CA GLN A 132 -0.81 -14.44 5.75
C GLN A 132 -0.56 -15.30 4.51
N MET A 133 0.19 -14.78 3.53
CA MET A 133 0.59 -15.54 2.33
C MET A 133 1.45 -16.76 2.67
N ALA A 134 2.43 -16.61 3.58
CA ALA A 134 3.30 -17.70 4.00
C ALA A 134 2.51 -18.83 4.69
N ILE A 135 1.58 -18.48 5.60
CA ILE A 135 0.70 -19.46 6.27
C ILE A 135 -0.18 -20.18 5.25
N TYR A 136 -0.80 -19.44 4.32
CA TYR A 136 -1.63 -20.01 3.28
C TYR A 136 -0.85 -21.00 2.40
N LEU A 137 0.33 -20.59 1.90
CA LEU A 137 1.19 -21.44 1.08
C LEU A 137 1.68 -22.68 1.84
N HIS A 138 2.07 -22.53 3.10
CA HIS A 138 2.46 -23.66 3.95
C HIS A 138 1.32 -24.66 4.08
N TYR A 139 0.11 -24.20 4.42
CA TYR A 139 -1.05 -25.06 4.57
C TYR A 139 -1.44 -25.74 3.26
N LEU A 140 -1.42 -25.00 2.14
CA LEU A 140 -1.70 -25.52 0.81
C LEU A 140 -0.75 -26.69 0.47
N VAL A 141 0.57 -26.48 0.63
CA VAL A 141 1.61 -27.47 0.30
C VAL A 141 1.63 -28.62 1.28
N ALA A 142 1.43 -28.38 2.58
CA ALA A 142 1.49 -29.41 3.60
C ALA A 142 0.28 -30.35 3.60
N LYS A 143 -0.90 -29.87 3.18
CA LYS A 143 -2.15 -30.63 3.26
C LYS A 143 -2.63 -31.20 1.93
N TYR A 144 -2.36 -30.54 0.81
CA TYR A 144 -2.91 -30.90 -0.50
C TYR A 144 -1.85 -31.38 -1.50
N ARG A 145 -0.68 -31.81 -0.99
CA ARG A 145 0.29 -32.61 -1.75
C ARG A 145 -0.04 -34.09 -1.69
#